data_AF-A0A8X6MTV0-F1
#
_entry.id   AF-A0A8X6MTV0-F1
#
_cell.length_a   1.000
_cell.length_b   1.000
_cell.length_c   1.000
_cell.angle_alpha   90.00
_cell.angle_beta   90.00
_cell.angle_gamma   90.00
#
_symmetry.space_group_name_H-M   'P 1'
#
loop_
_entity.id
_entity.type
_entity.pdbx_description
1 polymer ?
#
loop_
_entity_poly.entity_id
_entity_poly.type
_entity_poly.pdbx_seq_one_letter_code
_entity_poly.pdbx_strand_id
1 'polypeptide(L)'
;MSKKSQHGFKLDWKRPAPAEWITVLPRRRRKKKVNSEDKEVPLIVELVDLCLSLNTVEHHTSDFYAVHGENPRLAIRRGSPFKISVDLNRSFDASKDILCLVFTLKDARSPSYSQNTEVLVPVVLDDDKEKVPAPWQVRVLETQTKTLTLEVTPSPNCIVGE
;
A
#
# COMPACT_ATOMS: atom_id res chain seq x y z
N MET A 1 48.09 -52.61 6.36
CA MET A 1 47.50 -51.36 6.89
C MET A 1 47.01 -50.51 5.73
N SER A 2 45.83 -49.93 5.91
CA SER A 2 44.84 -49.61 4.86
C SER A 2 45.23 -48.46 3.92
N LYS A 3 45.01 -48.64 2.61
CA LYS A 3 45.03 -47.56 1.60
C LYS A 3 43.60 -47.04 1.39
N LYS A 4 43.43 -45.73 1.58
CA LYS A 4 42.22 -44.96 1.26
C LYS A 4 41.88 -45.09 -0.23
N SER A 5 40.60 -45.26 -0.57
CA SER A 5 40.10 -45.02 -1.92
C SER A 5 38.80 -44.22 -1.87
N GLN A 6 38.89 -42.98 -2.32
CA GLN A 6 37.76 -42.12 -2.61
C GLN A 6 36.83 -42.77 -3.64
N HIS A 7 35.52 -42.68 -3.43
CA HIS A 7 34.54 -42.97 -4.46
C HIS A 7 33.72 -41.70 -4.68
N GLY A 8 34.15 -40.92 -5.66
CA GLY A 8 33.33 -39.88 -6.26
C GLY A 8 32.20 -40.52 -7.06
N PHE A 9 30.96 -40.16 -6.75
CA PHE A 9 29.80 -40.54 -7.54
C PHE A 9 29.82 -39.77 -8.86
N LYS A 10 30.16 -40.46 -9.96
CA LYS A 10 29.96 -39.96 -11.33
C LYS A 10 28.50 -40.23 -11.71
N LEU A 11 27.72 -39.16 -11.90
CA LEU A 11 26.39 -39.22 -12.51
C LEU A 11 26.55 -39.50 -14.01
N ASP A 12 26.16 -40.71 -14.41
CA ASP A 12 26.16 -41.16 -15.80
C ASP A 12 24.76 -40.93 -16.40
N TRP A 13 24.66 -39.96 -17.32
CA TRP A 13 23.41 -39.47 -17.92
C TRP A 13 22.83 -40.42 -18.98
N LYS A 14 23.44 -41.58 -19.21
CA LYS A 14 23.06 -42.52 -20.27
C LYS A 14 22.23 -43.73 -19.85
N ARG A 15 21.80 -43.83 -18.57
CA ARG A 15 20.87 -44.91 -18.15
C ARG A 15 19.42 -44.42 -18.19
N PRO A 16 18.50 -45.13 -18.88
CA PRO A 16 17.07 -44.83 -18.75
C PRO A 16 16.64 -45.12 -17.32
N ALA A 17 15.85 -44.20 -16.74
CA ALA A 17 15.48 -44.28 -15.34
C ALA A 17 14.47 -45.45 -15.08
N PRO A 18 14.51 -46.11 -13.90
CA PRO A 18 13.77 -47.35 -13.63
C PRO A 18 12.24 -47.19 -13.74
N ALA A 19 11.46 -48.15 -14.24
CA ALA A 19 10.03 -47.95 -14.58
C ALA A 19 9.06 -47.54 -13.43
N GLU A 20 9.54 -47.37 -12.20
CA GLU A 20 8.75 -47.13 -10.97
C GLU A 20 8.58 -45.63 -10.59
N TRP A 21 9.14 -44.66 -11.34
CA TRP A 21 8.96 -43.21 -11.07
C TRP A 21 7.87 -42.54 -11.92
N ILE A 22 7.10 -43.30 -12.69
CA ILE A 22 5.99 -42.76 -13.48
C ILE A 22 4.73 -42.72 -12.63
N THR A 23 4.69 -41.84 -11.64
CA THR A 23 3.43 -41.57 -10.92
C THR A 23 3.31 -40.09 -10.58
N VAL A 24 2.39 -39.46 -11.32
CA VAL A 24 1.69 -38.20 -11.05
C VAL A 24 2.56 -36.92 -11.07
N LEU A 25 3.03 -36.54 -12.26
CA LEU A 25 3.26 -35.11 -12.52
C LEU A 25 1.93 -34.36 -12.28
N PRO A 26 1.91 -33.25 -11.52
CA PRO A 26 0.70 -32.47 -11.35
C PRO A 26 0.17 -32.10 -12.73
N ARG A 27 -1.08 -32.53 -13.02
CA ARG A 27 -1.74 -32.21 -14.29
C ARG A 27 -1.61 -30.71 -14.52
N ARG A 28 -0.89 -30.33 -15.58
CA ARG A 28 -0.75 -28.94 -16.02
C ARG A 28 -2.15 -28.34 -16.06
N ARG A 29 -2.45 -27.40 -15.14
CA ARG A 29 -3.77 -26.74 -15.05
C ARG A 29 -4.12 -26.30 -16.46
N ARG A 30 -5.19 -26.86 -17.01
CA ARG A 30 -5.72 -26.48 -18.32
C ARG A 30 -6.03 -24.99 -18.20
N LYS A 31 -5.24 -24.14 -18.86
CA LYS A 31 -5.49 -22.70 -18.89
C LYS A 31 -6.92 -22.55 -19.41
N LYS A 32 -7.83 -22.09 -18.56
CA LYS A 32 -9.16 -21.67 -19.02
C LYS A 32 -8.90 -20.65 -20.13
N LYS A 33 -9.53 -20.84 -21.28
CA LYS A 33 -9.56 -19.85 -22.34
C LYS A 33 -10.36 -18.69 -21.76
N VAL A 34 -9.67 -17.71 -21.18
CA VAL A 34 -10.28 -16.48 -20.70
C VAL A 34 -10.76 -15.77 -21.95
N ASN A 35 -12.07 -15.61 -22.07
CA ASN A 35 -12.65 -14.77 -23.11
C ASN A 35 -12.06 -13.37 -22.91
N SER A 36 -11.41 -12.87 -23.96
CA SER A 36 -10.92 -11.50 -24.03
C SER A 36 -12.11 -10.54 -24.12
N GLU A 37 -12.20 -9.63 -23.14
CA GLU A 37 -12.73 -8.25 -23.22
C GLU A 37 -13.56 -7.76 -22.01
N ASP A 38 -13.36 -8.30 -20.81
CA ASP A 38 -13.53 -7.47 -19.61
C ASP A 38 -12.25 -6.64 -19.45
N LYS A 39 -12.18 -5.50 -20.14
CA LYS A 39 -11.12 -4.52 -19.89
C LYS A 39 -11.35 -3.98 -18.48
N GLU A 40 -10.67 -4.55 -17.50
CA GLU A 40 -10.70 -4.05 -16.12
C GLU A 40 -10.30 -2.57 -16.15
N VAL A 41 -11.25 -1.71 -15.79
CA VAL A 41 -11.02 -0.27 -15.70
C VAL A 41 -10.12 -0.03 -14.49
N PRO A 42 -8.92 0.57 -14.65
CA PRO A 42 -8.05 0.86 -13.53
C PRO A 42 -8.75 1.82 -12.56
N LEU A 43 -8.43 1.70 -11.28
CA LEU A 43 -8.89 2.66 -10.29
C LEU A 43 -8.15 3.99 -10.51
N ILE A 44 -8.90 5.08 -10.63
CA ILE A 44 -8.38 6.43 -10.84
C ILE A 44 -8.91 7.32 -9.73
N VAL A 45 -8.02 8.11 -9.13
CA VAL A 45 -8.37 9.18 -8.19
C VAL A 45 -8.79 10.39 -9.00
N GLU A 46 -10.04 10.83 -8.84
CA GLU A 46 -10.62 11.99 -9.53
C GLU A 46 -10.44 13.27 -8.72
N LEU A 47 -10.67 13.21 -7.41
CA LEU A 47 -10.56 14.35 -6.50
C LEU A 47 -10.08 13.89 -5.12
N VAL A 48 -9.31 14.75 -4.46
CA VAL A 48 -8.97 14.59 -3.05
C VAL A 48 -9.41 15.86 -2.33
N ASP A 49 -10.37 15.72 -1.42
CA ASP A 49 -10.77 16.77 -0.48
C ASP A 49 -10.06 16.55 0.85
N LEU A 50 -9.30 17.56 1.28
CA LEU A 50 -8.56 17.58 2.54
C LEU A 50 -9.42 18.03 3.73
N CYS A 51 -10.72 18.18 3.55
CA CYS A 51 -11.71 18.50 4.58
C CYS A 51 -11.29 19.69 5.47
N LEU A 52 -10.79 20.77 4.86
CA LEU A 52 -10.10 21.87 5.57
C LEU A 52 -10.95 22.45 6.69
N SER A 53 -12.23 22.72 6.45
CA SER A 53 -13.13 23.34 7.43
C SER A 53 -13.26 22.52 8.71
N LEU A 54 -13.29 21.20 8.60
CA LEU A 54 -13.35 20.29 9.74
C LEU A 54 -11.98 20.16 10.41
N ASN A 55 -10.97 19.77 9.64
CA ASN A 55 -9.64 19.45 10.16
C ASN A 55 -9.00 20.67 10.84
N THR A 56 -9.18 21.87 10.31
CA THR A 56 -8.51 23.05 10.86
C THR A 56 -9.10 23.46 12.21
N VAL A 57 -10.40 23.23 12.42
CA VAL A 57 -11.06 23.41 13.71
C VAL A 57 -10.58 22.36 14.71
N GLU A 58 -10.62 21.08 14.34
CA GLU A 58 -10.19 19.97 15.21
C GLU A 58 -8.71 20.09 15.63
N HIS A 59 -7.86 20.59 14.73
CA HIS A 59 -6.43 20.80 15.00
C HIS A 59 -6.08 22.16 15.59
N HIS A 60 -7.05 23.05 15.84
CA HIS A 60 -6.80 24.41 16.33
C HIS A 60 -5.79 25.16 15.45
N THR A 61 -6.07 25.19 14.15
CA THR A 61 -5.26 25.83 13.09
C THR A 61 -6.10 26.68 12.13
N SER A 62 -7.40 26.83 12.40
CA SER A 62 -8.33 27.65 11.59
C SER A 62 -7.87 29.09 11.41
N ASP A 63 -7.07 29.63 12.31
CA ASP A 63 -6.67 31.05 12.27
C ASP A 63 -5.41 31.29 11.44
N PHE A 64 -4.78 30.23 10.91
CA PHE A 64 -3.59 30.39 10.09
C PHE A 64 -3.95 30.99 8.72
N TYR A 65 -3.21 32.03 8.33
CA TYR A 65 -3.36 32.66 7.03
C TYR A 65 -3.29 31.65 5.87
N ALA A 66 -2.43 30.63 5.98
CA ALA A 66 -2.27 29.60 4.95
C ALA A 66 -3.54 28.75 4.71
N VAL A 67 -4.44 28.66 5.68
CA VAL A 67 -5.72 27.94 5.57
C VAL A 67 -6.76 28.77 4.83
N HIS A 68 -6.52 30.07 4.65
CA HIS A 68 -7.41 31.01 3.98
C HIS A 68 -6.87 31.46 2.62
N GLY A 69 -7.74 31.99 1.77
CA GLY A 69 -7.38 32.63 0.49
C GLY A 69 -7.70 31.79 -0.75
N GLU A 70 -7.08 32.15 -1.88
CA GLU A 70 -7.36 31.56 -3.19
C GLU A 70 -6.85 30.12 -3.34
N ASN A 71 -5.81 29.75 -2.60
CA ASN A 71 -5.26 28.39 -2.60
C ASN A 71 -4.98 27.94 -1.14
N PRO A 72 -6.04 27.56 -0.41
CA PRO A 72 -5.93 27.23 1.00
C PRO A 72 -5.16 25.92 1.17
N ARG A 73 -4.24 25.90 2.14
CA ARG A 73 -3.41 24.76 2.51
C ARG A 73 -3.83 24.20 3.85
N LEU A 74 -3.94 22.88 3.94
CA LEU A 74 -4.26 22.20 5.17
C LEU A 74 -3.09 22.36 6.17
N ALA A 75 -3.39 22.85 7.37
CA ALA A 75 -2.47 22.82 8.51
C ALA A 75 -3.02 21.86 9.57
N ILE A 76 -2.18 20.92 10.02
CA ILE A 76 -2.54 19.93 11.04
C ILE A 76 -1.42 19.79 12.05
N ARG A 77 -1.72 19.13 13.17
CA ARG A 77 -0.77 18.82 14.24
C ARG A 77 -0.48 17.33 14.23
N ARG A 78 0.80 16.98 14.27
CA ARG A 78 1.27 15.60 14.36
C ARG A 78 0.69 14.87 15.57
N GLY A 79 0.47 13.56 15.46
CA GLY A 79 -0.09 12.74 16.54
C GLY A 79 -1.62 12.84 16.70
N SER A 80 -2.28 13.74 15.96
CA SER A 80 -3.74 13.87 15.96
C SER A 80 -4.31 13.41 14.61
N PRO A 81 -5.43 12.66 14.59
CA PRO A 81 -6.07 12.21 13.36
C PRO A 81 -6.69 13.38 12.59
N PHE A 82 -6.65 13.31 11.26
CA PHE A 82 -7.35 14.21 10.35
C PHE A 82 -8.06 13.41 9.26
N LYS A 83 -9.09 13.98 8.64
CA LYS A 83 -9.91 13.30 7.63
C LYS A 83 -9.56 13.75 6.22
N ILE A 84 -9.62 12.83 5.28
CA ILE A 84 -9.57 13.13 3.84
C ILE A 84 -10.67 12.35 3.13
N SER A 85 -11.25 12.95 2.09
CA SER A 85 -12.20 12.29 1.20
C SER A 85 -11.57 12.12 -0.17
N VAL A 86 -11.66 10.92 -0.72
CA VAL A 86 -11.07 10.58 -2.02
C VAL A 86 -12.18 10.12 -2.96
N ASP A 87 -12.42 10.88 -4.02
CA ASP A 87 -13.34 10.50 -5.08
C ASP A 87 -12.61 9.71 -6.16
N LEU A 88 -13.26 8.64 -6.62
CA LEU A 88 -12.71 7.62 -7.49
C LEU A 88 -13.63 7.44 -8.70
N ASN A 89 -13.06 7.03 -9.84
CA ASN A 89 -13.84 6.76 -11.05
C ASN A 89 -14.86 5.60 -10.89
N ARG A 90 -14.58 4.67 -9.97
CA ARG A 90 -15.42 3.51 -9.61
C ARG A 90 -15.26 3.17 -8.13
N SER A 91 -16.08 2.25 -7.62
CA SER A 91 -15.94 1.73 -6.26
C SER A 91 -14.58 1.07 -6.04
N PHE A 92 -14.03 1.31 -4.85
CA PHE A 92 -12.83 0.64 -4.36
C PHE A 92 -13.13 -0.82 -4.01
N ASP A 93 -12.26 -1.74 -4.44
CA ASP A 93 -12.36 -3.17 -4.18
C ASP A 93 -11.02 -3.69 -3.68
N ALA A 94 -10.93 -3.93 -2.36
CA ALA A 94 -9.69 -4.36 -1.72
C ALA A 94 -9.14 -5.72 -2.20
N SER A 95 -9.92 -6.51 -2.94
CA SER A 95 -9.44 -7.77 -3.50
C SER A 95 -8.57 -7.59 -4.75
N LYS A 96 -8.70 -6.46 -5.44
CA LYS A 96 -8.00 -6.16 -6.70
C LYS A 96 -7.25 -4.82 -6.70
N ASP A 97 -7.69 -3.89 -5.86
CA ASP A 97 -7.15 -2.54 -5.81
C ASP A 97 -6.16 -2.36 -4.65
N ILE A 98 -5.11 -1.59 -4.91
CA ILE A 98 -4.15 -1.15 -3.90
C ILE A 98 -4.14 0.37 -3.93
N LEU A 99 -4.44 0.98 -2.80
CA LEU A 99 -4.38 2.43 -2.60
C LEU A 99 -3.34 2.72 -1.52
N CYS A 100 -2.47 3.69 -1.76
CA CYS A 100 -1.43 4.10 -0.82
C CYS A 100 -1.34 5.62 -0.77
N LEU A 101 -1.36 6.17 0.43
CA LEU A 101 -1.08 7.59 0.66
C LEU A 101 0.42 7.76 0.78
N VAL A 102 0.97 8.73 0.05
CA VAL A 102 2.40 9.06 0.09
C VAL A 102 2.55 10.49 0.58
N PHE A 103 3.28 10.66 1.67
CA PHE A 103 3.62 11.96 2.24
C PHE A 103 5.12 12.21 2.05
N THR A 104 5.48 13.36 1.49
CA THR A 104 6.88 13.74 1.28
C THR A 104 7.11 15.15 1.80
N LEU A 105 8.27 15.39 2.39
CA LEU A 105 8.68 16.72 2.81
C LEU A 105 9.11 17.55 1.59
N LYS A 106 8.46 18.68 1.36
CA LYS A 106 8.67 19.57 0.21
C LYS A 106 10.11 20.04 0.04
N ASP A 107 10.77 20.35 1.15
CA ASP A 107 12.16 20.87 1.16
C ASP A 107 13.23 19.76 1.10
N ALA A 108 12.84 18.50 1.10
CA ALA A 108 13.78 17.40 0.97
C ALA A 108 14.20 17.23 -0.51
N ARG A 109 15.48 17.47 -0.81
CA ARG A 109 16.05 17.28 -2.17
C ARG A 109 15.85 15.86 -2.71
N SER A 110 15.84 14.87 -1.82
CA SER A 110 15.60 13.46 -2.13
C SER A 110 14.80 12.85 -0.98
N PRO A 111 13.46 12.95 -1.00
CA PRO A 111 12.62 12.30 0.00
C PRO A 111 12.97 10.81 0.08
N SER A 112 13.12 10.28 1.30
CA SER A 112 13.43 8.88 1.50
C SER A 112 12.84 8.36 2.80
N TYR A 113 12.39 7.11 2.75
CA TYR A 113 11.88 6.39 3.92
C TYR A 113 12.89 6.37 5.08
N SER A 114 14.17 6.11 4.79
CA SER A 114 15.23 6.04 5.81
C SER A 114 15.49 7.36 6.56
N GLN A 115 15.14 8.50 5.95
CA GLN A 115 15.31 9.81 6.56
C GLN A 115 14.00 10.35 7.17
N ASN A 116 12.92 9.57 7.15
CA ASN A 116 11.58 9.98 7.54
C ASN A 116 11.05 11.22 6.78
N THR A 117 11.63 11.50 5.60
CA THR A 117 11.19 12.57 4.69
C THR A 117 10.20 12.06 3.63
N GLU A 118 9.94 10.75 3.62
CA GLU A 118 8.91 10.07 2.84
C GLU A 118 8.21 9.03 3.72
N VAL A 119 6.88 9.00 3.67
CA VAL A 119 6.05 8.03 4.38
C VAL A 119 5.02 7.45 3.42
N LEU A 120 4.92 6.12 3.39
CA LEU A 120 3.92 5.38 2.62
C LEU A 120 2.94 4.75 3.60
N VAL A 121 1.65 5.01 3.39
CA VAL A 121 0.56 4.50 4.24
C VAL A 121 -0.44 3.74 3.36
N PRO A 122 -0.36 2.40 3.30
CA PRO A 122 -1.33 1.58 2.57
C PRO A 122 -2.73 1.71 3.17
N VAL A 123 -3.74 1.88 2.33
CA VAL A 123 -5.16 1.91 2.73
C VAL A 123 -5.69 0.48 2.69
N VAL A 124 -6.14 -0.01 3.84
CA VAL A 124 -6.65 -1.38 4.03
C VAL A 124 -8.07 -1.29 4.60
N LEU A 125 -9.03 -2.02 4.01
CA LEU A 125 -10.42 -2.07 4.51
C LEU A 125 -10.56 -2.93 5.75
N ASP A 126 -9.75 -3.99 5.87
CA ASP A 126 -9.87 -4.94 6.95
C ASP A 126 -9.26 -4.40 8.25
N ASP A 127 -10.01 -4.56 9.34
CA ASP A 127 -9.59 -4.35 10.72
C ASP A 127 -8.65 -5.48 11.20
N ASP A 128 -7.95 -6.14 10.27
CA ASP A 128 -7.11 -7.29 10.59
C ASP A 128 -6.09 -6.88 11.67
N LYS A 129 -6.24 -7.57 12.80
CA LYS A 129 -5.67 -7.26 14.11
C LYS A 129 -4.14 -7.39 14.15
N GLU A 130 -3.52 -7.68 13.01
CA GLU A 130 -2.09 -7.66 12.75
C GLU A 130 -1.70 -6.44 11.91
N LYS A 131 -2.21 -5.25 12.28
CA LYS A 131 -1.56 -4.02 11.81
C LYS A 131 -0.14 -4.05 12.35
N VAL A 132 0.83 -4.22 11.45
CA VAL A 132 2.24 -3.91 11.76
C VAL A 132 2.23 -2.54 12.42
N PRO A 133 2.81 -2.38 13.63
CA PRO A 133 2.81 -1.09 14.31
C PRO A 133 3.59 -0.08 13.46
N ALA A 134 2.85 0.64 12.62
CA ALA A 134 3.37 1.71 11.79
C ALA A 134 3.19 3.03 12.55
N PRO A 135 4.21 3.91 12.56
CA PRO A 135 4.10 5.21 13.23
C PRO A 135 2.98 6.09 12.65
N TRP A 136 2.69 5.93 11.36
CA TRP A 136 1.55 6.55 10.69
C TRP A 136 0.47 5.50 10.47
N GLN A 137 -0.78 5.91 10.66
CA GLN A 137 -1.92 5.02 10.54
C GLN A 137 -2.96 5.62 9.59
N VAL A 138 -3.66 4.74 8.88
CA VAL A 138 -4.86 5.10 8.13
C VAL A 138 -5.99 4.16 8.51
N ARG A 139 -7.20 4.70 8.59
CA ARG A 139 -8.43 3.96 8.81
C ARG A 139 -9.46 4.41 7.78
N VAL A 140 -10.12 3.44 7.14
CA VAL A 140 -11.26 3.73 6.29
C VAL A 140 -12.47 3.93 7.20
N LEU A 141 -13.03 5.13 7.21
CA LEU A 141 -14.22 5.44 8.01
C LEU A 141 -15.50 5.06 7.28
N GLU A 142 -15.55 5.34 5.97
CA GLU A 142 -16.73 5.11 5.16
C GLU A 142 -16.33 4.80 3.73
N THR A 143 -17.06 3.87 3.11
CA THR A 143 -16.95 3.57 1.68
C THR A 143 -18.31 3.79 1.06
N GLN A 144 -18.43 4.83 0.24
CA GLN A 144 -19.57 5.08 -0.62
C GLN A 144 -19.27 4.59 -2.04
N THR A 145 -20.23 4.69 -2.96
CA THR A 145 -20.13 4.12 -4.33
C THR A 145 -18.83 4.49 -5.05
N LYS A 146 -18.37 5.73 -4.89
CA LYS A 146 -17.17 6.25 -5.56
C LYS A 146 -16.28 7.08 -4.63
N THR A 147 -16.62 7.16 -3.35
CA THR A 147 -15.95 8.05 -2.41
C THR A 147 -15.47 7.24 -1.22
N LEU A 148 -14.20 7.41 -0.87
CA LEU A 148 -13.59 6.86 0.34
C LEU A 148 -13.32 7.97 1.33
N THR A 149 -13.90 7.86 2.52
CA THR A 149 -13.57 8.73 3.64
C THR A 149 -12.51 8.04 4.49
N LEU A 150 -11.34 8.65 4.58
CA LEU A 150 -10.19 8.13 5.32
C LEU A 150 -9.90 9.02 6.53
N GLU A 151 -9.46 8.40 7.61
CA GLU A 151 -8.87 9.06 8.76
C GLU A 151 -7.39 8.69 8.83
N VAL A 152 -6.52 9.69 8.80
CA VAL A 152 -5.07 9.53 8.82
C VAL A 152 -4.53 10.07 10.13
N THR A 153 -3.72 9.27 10.82
CA THR A 153 -3.05 9.67 12.06
C THR A 153 -1.54 9.73 11.80
N PRO A 154 -0.96 10.95 11.71
CA PRO A 154 0.49 11.12 11.63
C PRO A 154 1.18 10.63 12.90
N SER A 155 2.42 10.17 12.77
CA SER A 155 3.24 9.87 13.95
C SER A 155 3.40 11.11 14.84
N PRO A 156 3.29 10.98 16.18
CA PRO A 156 3.56 12.09 17.10
C PRO A 156 5.02 12.60 17.02
N ASN A 157 5.92 11.81 16.41
CA ASN A 157 7.32 12.15 16.21
C ASN A 157 7.65 12.51 14.75
N CYS A 158 6.66 12.71 13.88
CA CYS A 158 6.94 13.08 12.49
C CYS A 158 7.59 14.48 12.38
N ILE A 159 8.32 14.68 11.28
CA ILE A 159 8.92 15.98 10.93
C ILE A 159 7.81 17.02 10.78
N VAL A 160 8.07 18.25 11.21
CA VAL A 160 7.18 19.39 11.01
C VAL A 160 7.67 20.17 9.79
N GLY A 161 6.79 20.37 8.82
CA GLY A 161 7.09 21.06 7.58
C GLY A 161 5.92 20.96 6.60
N GLU A 162 6.15 21.40 5.37
CA GLU A 162 5.24 21.27 4.23
C GLU A 162 5.60 20.06 3.38
#